data_AF-A0A7U9SNF5-F1
#
_entry.id   AF-A0A7U9SNF5-F1
#
_cell.length_a   1.000
_cell.length_b   1.000
_cell.length_c   1.000
_cell.angle_alpha   90.00
_cell.angle_beta   90.00
_cell.angle_gamma   90.00
#
_symmetry.space_group_name_H-M   'P 1'
#
loop_
_entity.id
_entity.type
_entity.pdbx_description
1 polymer ?
#
loop_
_entity_poly.entity_id
_entity_poly.type
_entity_poly.pdbx_seq_one_letter_code
_entity_poly.pdbx_strand_id
1 'polypeptide(L)'
;MEKKKVFAFEQLSEIKYDYIIVANIYYEEIIKDVNKSKLADVSKLISWVKLRTNIYYYSEEIWSLFSNDYLKENFYIFNIQNRIGYEFVPEKLDEYKMIYIYDLRLINREFDISLLIKEVLDNLKKSGIGMAFIPDENLLDEIWYHNLLYVLDRNALVIWKDLEETYAHYIINNPERFAFTKFCIFQFERMQKRTVRKGRYMLFDTKFVFEKKRSLIVNAKYIKIYILRCDRIGEEIRVLNKLLFEEDEKDIFKLYITVDAYSRPFEGTNTCFNELVARQLNLLKNKDEYALWIQDIFQRSEKYEFDGRGIELRHLNSGVRELYQPVIDFSDDELEIGRQLIRDKLGIKEKYVCLFTRDPKYLMEILPNIDCSYHNYRDTSFDVMNKAIDYFENCNIQTIRMGQITEQKEIHSNCIDFVKQGYDEYLDLLIFRYSKFSICSGSGILEIPNIFGRPVLFLLYYYPQLGQFNDFYVKEDLCIFNRIRNLDEKRELSLLEIFEVSYQLVYSGNCRGEYFEQHGLELIPFSQDDILDAAVEMNEKLDGTWQDKNEYRELNNKFNLKLKVFFNQYNINTSLIPIIPVSVKYLRKYKYLLED
;
A
#
# COMPACT_ATOMS: atom_id res chain seq x y z
N MET A 1 -22.76 24.73 23.56
CA MET A 1 -21.46 25.41 23.35
C MET A 1 -20.55 25.01 24.49
N GLU A 2 -19.85 23.88 24.34
CA GLU A 2 -18.87 23.41 25.33
C GLU A 2 -17.46 23.78 24.88
N LYS A 3 -16.65 24.20 25.86
CA LYS A 3 -15.31 24.74 25.72
C LYS A 3 -14.37 23.72 25.06
N LYS A 4 -13.81 24.07 23.89
CA LYS A 4 -12.59 23.45 23.38
C LYS A 4 -11.45 23.81 24.33
N LYS A 5 -11.01 22.85 25.15
CA LYS A 5 -9.73 22.96 25.86
C LYS A 5 -8.63 22.49 24.91
N VAL A 6 -7.58 23.28 24.81
CA VAL A 6 -6.27 22.92 24.26
C VAL A 6 -5.38 22.81 25.47
N PHE A 7 -4.86 21.64 25.80
CA PHE A 7 -3.71 21.44 26.70
C PHE A 7 -3.01 20.13 26.26
N ALA A 8 -1.68 20.01 26.32
CA ALA A 8 -0.94 19.84 27.57
C ALA A 8 -0.03 21.04 27.87
N PHE A 9 -0.46 21.82 28.86
CA PHE A 9 0.28 22.92 29.46
C PHE A 9 1.15 22.46 30.62
N GLU A 10 0.91 21.25 31.15
CA GLU A 10 1.53 20.79 32.39
C GLU A 10 3.06 20.58 32.31
N GLN A 11 3.64 20.49 31.10
CA GLN A 11 5.11 20.53 30.89
C GLN A 11 5.63 21.90 30.43
N LEU A 12 4.78 22.80 29.91
CA LEU A 12 5.17 24.17 29.59
C LEU A 12 5.40 24.99 30.88
N SER A 13 4.69 24.67 31.95
CA SER A 13 4.89 25.26 33.28
C SER A 13 6.26 25.00 33.91
N GLU A 14 7.02 24.04 33.41
CA GLU A 14 8.39 23.75 33.87
C GLU A 14 9.45 24.61 33.16
N ILE A 15 9.08 25.32 32.10
CA ILE A 15 9.99 26.10 31.26
C ILE A 15 9.55 27.58 31.30
N LYS A 16 10.41 28.45 31.81
CA LYS A 16 10.22 29.90 31.69
C LYS A 16 10.61 30.36 30.28
N TYR A 17 9.68 31.01 29.60
CA TYR A 17 9.91 31.59 28.28
C TYR A 17 10.13 33.10 28.41
N ASP A 18 11.17 33.62 27.76
CA ASP A 18 11.45 35.05 27.79
C ASP A 18 10.48 35.83 26.90
N TYR A 19 10.04 35.29 25.77
CA TYR A 19 9.00 35.90 24.92
C TYR A 19 8.06 34.84 24.35
N ILE A 20 6.79 35.18 24.18
CA ILE A 20 5.78 34.29 23.59
C ILE A 20 5.10 35.02 22.42
N ILE A 21 5.29 34.50 21.21
CA ILE A 21 4.68 35.05 19.98
C ILE A 21 3.45 34.22 19.64
N VAL A 22 2.31 34.88 19.51
CA VAL A 22 1.02 34.25 19.29
C VAL A 22 0.48 34.63 17.91
N ALA A 23 0.54 33.67 16.99
CA ALA A 23 0.08 33.81 15.62
C ALA A 23 -1.30 33.16 15.41
N ASN A 24 -2.26 33.51 16.26
CA ASN A 24 -3.60 32.92 16.25
C ASN A 24 -4.67 33.97 16.62
N ILE A 25 -5.88 33.83 16.11
CA ILE A 25 -7.06 34.65 16.43
C ILE A 25 -7.50 34.53 17.91
N TYR A 26 -7.02 33.52 18.62
CA TYR A 26 -7.29 33.28 20.05
C TYR A 26 -6.31 34.00 21.01
N TYR A 27 -5.64 35.08 20.56
CA TYR A 27 -4.68 35.86 21.36
C TYR A 27 -5.19 36.25 22.76
N GLU A 28 -6.45 36.68 22.85
CA GLU A 28 -7.06 37.14 24.11
C GLU A 28 -7.34 35.99 25.10
N GLU A 29 -7.51 34.76 24.61
CA GLU A 29 -7.67 33.57 25.45
C GLU A 29 -6.31 33.08 25.96
N ILE A 30 -5.29 33.09 25.10
CA ILE A 30 -3.91 32.73 25.44
C ILE A 30 -3.32 33.73 26.46
N ILE A 31 -3.62 35.03 26.35
CA ILE A 31 -3.22 36.02 27.36
C ILE A 31 -3.79 35.71 28.74
N LYS A 32 -5.07 35.30 28.81
CA LYS A 32 -5.73 34.98 30.09
C LYS A 32 -5.06 33.80 30.78
N ASP A 33 -4.68 32.79 30.00
CA ASP A 33 -4.04 31.60 30.53
C ASP A 33 -2.55 31.84 30.85
N VAL A 34 -1.83 32.63 30.05
CA VAL A 34 -0.44 33.05 30.37
C VAL A 34 -0.39 33.87 31.66
N ASN A 35 -1.35 34.78 31.87
CA ASN A 35 -1.50 35.55 33.09
C ASN A 35 -1.78 34.66 34.31
N LYS A 36 -2.73 33.73 34.15
CA LYS A 36 -3.14 32.82 35.22
C LYS A 36 -2.00 31.88 35.64
N SER A 37 -1.16 31.50 34.70
CA SER A 37 -0.08 30.53 34.89
C SER A 37 1.31 31.15 35.09
N LYS A 38 1.44 32.48 35.01
CA LYS A 38 2.71 33.24 35.13
C LYS A 38 3.85 32.74 34.23
N LEU A 39 3.51 32.29 33.02
CA LEU A 39 4.46 31.64 32.11
C LEU A 39 5.51 32.58 31.52
N ALA A 40 5.08 33.80 31.23
CA ALA A 40 5.89 34.90 30.75
C ALA A 40 5.24 36.19 31.25
N ASP A 41 6.01 37.28 31.27
CA ASP A 41 5.46 38.61 31.51
C ASP A 41 4.54 38.98 30.34
N VAL A 42 3.38 39.58 30.62
CA VAL A 42 2.42 40.01 29.60
C VAL A 42 3.01 41.02 28.64
N SER A 43 3.95 41.85 29.12
CA SER A 43 4.71 42.78 28.29
C SER A 43 5.60 42.08 27.24
N LYS A 44 5.81 40.76 27.39
CA LYS A 44 6.59 39.90 26.51
C LYS A 44 5.74 38.95 25.66
N LEU A 45 4.42 39.16 25.62
CA LEU A 45 3.47 38.50 24.71
C LEU A 45 3.28 39.31 23.42
N ILE A 46 3.72 38.76 22.29
CA ILE A 46 3.67 39.43 20.99
C ILE A 46 2.49 38.87 20.19
N SER A 47 1.53 39.72 19.84
CA SER A 47 0.44 39.37 18.91
C SER A 47 0.94 39.57 17.50
N TRP A 48 1.12 38.49 16.74
CA TRP A 48 1.63 38.58 15.37
C TRP A 48 0.71 39.41 14.45
N VAL A 49 -0.60 39.33 14.68
CA VAL A 49 -1.61 40.09 13.92
C VAL A 49 -1.52 41.60 14.23
N LYS A 50 -1.29 41.98 15.50
CA LYS A 50 -1.12 43.40 15.89
C LYS A 50 0.27 43.94 15.49
N LEU A 51 1.32 43.12 15.60
CA LEU A 51 2.69 43.44 15.17
C LEU A 51 2.74 43.75 13.65
N ARG A 52 2.04 42.96 12.83
CA ARG A 52 1.94 43.14 11.37
C ARG A 52 1.19 44.41 10.97
N THR A 53 0.22 44.85 11.78
CA THR A 53 -0.65 45.98 11.46
C THR A 53 -0.12 47.32 11.98
N ASN A 54 0.62 47.33 13.10
CA ASN A 54 1.31 48.52 13.58
C ASN A 54 2.39 48.16 14.61
N ILE A 55 3.66 48.34 14.23
CA ILE A 55 4.82 47.89 15.02
C ILE A 55 5.10 48.74 16.26
N TYR A 56 4.54 49.96 16.36
CA TYR A 56 4.74 50.91 17.47
C TYR A 56 3.98 50.58 18.77
N TYR A 57 3.29 49.43 18.82
CA TYR A 57 2.61 48.96 20.04
C TYR A 57 3.52 48.20 21.02
N TYR A 58 4.81 48.02 20.70
CA TYR A 58 5.78 47.23 21.48
C TYR A 58 7.01 48.08 21.86
N SER A 59 7.73 47.68 22.92
CA SER A 59 8.89 48.43 23.47
C SER A 59 10.09 48.45 22.51
N GLU A 60 10.98 49.44 22.63
CA GLU A 60 12.20 49.55 21.81
C GLU A 60 13.12 48.30 21.88
N GLU A 61 13.06 47.55 22.98
CA GLU A 61 13.79 46.28 23.14
C GLU A 61 13.20 45.14 22.29
N ILE A 62 11.88 45.17 22.02
CA ILE A 62 11.22 44.28 21.04
C ILE A 62 11.48 44.78 19.61
N TRP A 63 11.63 46.09 19.40
CA TRP A 63 11.94 46.67 18.10
C TRP A 63 13.30 46.22 17.56
N SER A 64 14.33 46.11 18.40
CA SER A 64 15.68 45.75 17.98
C SER A 64 15.75 44.34 17.38
N LEU A 65 14.89 43.40 17.83
CA LEU A 65 14.79 42.03 17.31
C LEU A 65 14.36 41.95 15.84
N PHE A 66 13.70 43.00 15.32
CA PHE A 66 13.16 43.06 13.97
C PHE A 66 13.74 44.21 13.14
N SER A 67 14.79 44.88 13.65
CA SER A 67 15.45 45.97 12.96
C SER A 67 16.24 45.48 11.73
N ASN A 68 16.32 46.31 10.69
CA ASN A 68 17.05 45.98 9.46
C ASN A 68 18.55 45.70 9.70
N ASP A 69 19.14 46.23 10.77
CA ASP A 69 20.54 45.96 11.12
C ASP A 69 20.72 44.59 11.79
N TYR A 70 19.72 44.09 12.54
CA TYR A 70 19.73 42.72 13.09
C TYR A 70 19.42 41.66 12.02
N LEU A 71 18.55 41.97 11.05
CA LEU A 71 18.20 41.08 9.94
C LEU A 71 19.30 40.98 8.85
N LYS A 72 20.08 42.05 8.65
CA LYS A 72 21.20 42.11 7.69
C LYS A 72 22.33 41.12 7.97
N GLU A 73 22.54 40.75 9.24
CA GLU A 73 23.62 39.85 9.65
C GLU A 73 23.16 38.41 9.92
N ASN A 74 21.85 38.12 9.80
CA ASN A 74 21.27 36.85 10.27
C ASN A 74 20.39 36.08 9.26
N PHE A 75 20.13 36.60 8.06
CA PHE A 75 19.40 35.88 7.01
C PHE A 75 19.83 36.28 5.58
N TYR A 76 20.00 35.30 4.68
CA TYR A 76 20.13 35.54 3.23
C TYR A 76 19.27 34.57 2.40
N ILE A 77 18.73 35.10 1.29
CA ILE A 77 18.02 34.38 0.22
C ILE A 77 18.99 34.19 -0.96
N PHE A 78 19.03 32.97 -1.51
CA PHE A 78 19.85 32.62 -2.66
C PHE A 78 19.19 33.04 -3.98
N ASN A 79 19.96 33.65 -4.89
CA ASN A 79 19.55 33.88 -6.28
C ASN A 79 20.35 32.97 -7.23
N ILE A 80 19.66 32.06 -7.92
CA ILE A 80 20.23 30.99 -8.76
C ILE A 80 20.95 31.52 -10.02
N GLN A 81 20.75 32.78 -10.42
CA GLN A 81 21.39 33.29 -11.64
C GLN A 81 22.92 33.48 -11.50
N ASN A 82 23.48 33.63 -10.29
CA ASN A 82 24.87 34.06 -10.13
C ASN A 82 25.84 33.10 -9.42
N ARG A 83 25.45 31.86 -9.05
CA ARG A 83 26.35 30.85 -8.43
C ARG A 83 27.35 31.42 -7.37
N ILE A 84 26.87 32.09 -6.32
CA ILE A 84 27.73 32.47 -5.17
C ILE A 84 27.24 31.77 -3.90
N GLY A 85 28.13 31.02 -3.26
CA GLY A 85 28.00 30.36 -1.96
C GLY A 85 27.93 31.33 -0.78
N TYR A 86 27.27 30.86 0.30
CA TYR A 86 26.92 31.49 1.58
C TYR A 86 27.92 32.43 2.27
N GLU A 87 27.39 33.28 3.16
CA GLU A 87 27.96 33.70 4.46
C GLU A 87 26.92 34.63 5.14
N PHE A 88 26.43 34.51 6.39
CA PHE A 88 26.95 34.06 7.68
C PHE A 88 25.83 33.43 8.55
N VAL A 89 26.18 32.45 9.40
CA VAL A 89 25.45 32.11 10.63
C VAL A 89 26.35 32.59 11.78
N PRO A 90 25.91 33.47 12.70
CA PRO A 90 26.81 33.98 13.73
C PRO A 90 27.33 32.85 14.61
N GLU A 91 28.63 32.91 14.95
CA GLU A 91 29.32 31.97 15.84
C GLU A 91 28.78 31.96 17.29
N LYS A 92 27.72 32.72 17.59
CA LYS A 92 27.13 32.85 18.93
C LYS A 92 25.61 32.75 18.96
N LEU A 93 25.04 31.81 18.19
CA LEU A 93 23.64 31.41 18.35
C LEU A 93 23.36 30.65 19.67
N ASP A 94 24.41 30.24 20.38
CA ASP A 94 24.33 29.45 21.61
C ASP A 94 23.91 30.26 22.86
N GLU A 95 23.93 31.60 22.78
CA GLU A 95 23.63 32.47 23.93
C GLU A 95 22.12 32.72 24.11
N TYR A 96 21.26 32.39 23.12
CA TYR A 96 19.82 32.73 23.16
C TYR A 96 18.91 31.50 23.02
N LYS A 97 18.10 31.24 24.07
CA LYS A 97 16.98 30.27 24.03
C LYS A 97 15.81 30.88 23.25
N MET A 98 15.70 30.58 21.95
CA MET A 98 14.74 31.23 21.03
C MET A 98 13.75 30.24 20.39
N ILE A 99 12.60 30.76 19.94
CA ILE A 99 11.58 30.06 19.13
C ILE A 99 11.78 30.42 17.65
N TYR A 100 11.91 29.43 16.78
CA TYR A 100 11.95 29.63 15.33
C TYR A 100 10.53 29.58 14.75
N ILE A 101 10.12 30.65 14.07
CA ILE A 101 8.82 30.76 13.39
C ILE A 101 9.08 30.64 11.88
N TYR A 102 8.59 29.56 11.28
CA TYR A 102 8.64 29.37 9.83
C TYR A 102 7.25 29.65 9.22
N ASP A 103 7.12 30.75 8.49
CA ASP A 103 5.89 31.14 7.79
C ASP A 103 5.82 30.51 6.40
N LEU A 104 5.05 29.43 6.27
CA LEU A 104 4.94 28.64 5.04
C LEU A 104 4.16 29.37 3.93
N ARG A 105 3.49 30.49 4.24
CA ARG A 105 2.79 31.33 3.24
C ARG A 105 3.75 32.16 2.39
N LEU A 106 5.01 32.28 2.82
CA LEU A 106 6.05 32.99 2.09
C LEU A 106 6.81 32.09 1.12
N ILE A 107 6.43 30.80 1.02
CA ILE A 107 7.02 29.84 0.08
C ILE A 107 6.54 30.18 -1.33
N ASN A 108 7.43 30.80 -2.11
CA ASN A 108 7.31 30.77 -3.56
C ASN A 108 7.63 29.34 -4.02
N ARG A 109 6.89 28.81 -5.00
CA ARG A 109 6.74 27.38 -5.37
C ARG A 109 8.01 26.58 -5.72
N GLU A 110 9.21 27.13 -5.53
CA GLU A 110 10.50 26.53 -5.91
C GLU A 110 11.43 26.22 -4.72
N PHE A 111 10.96 26.31 -3.47
CA PHE A 111 11.78 25.96 -2.30
C PHE A 111 11.99 24.44 -2.21
N ASP A 112 13.26 24.00 -2.09
CA ASP A 112 13.63 22.58 -1.97
C ASP A 112 13.17 22.04 -0.61
N ILE A 113 12.03 21.34 -0.63
CA ILE A 113 11.41 20.67 0.51
C ILE A 113 12.41 19.77 1.27
N SER A 114 13.38 19.18 0.56
CA SER A 114 14.40 18.32 1.17
C SER A 114 15.34 19.11 2.09
N LEU A 115 15.61 20.39 1.75
CA LEU A 115 16.45 21.28 2.54
C LEU A 115 15.72 21.72 3.82
N LEU A 116 14.44 22.05 3.72
CA LEU A 116 13.58 22.39 4.88
C LEU A 116 13.48 21.20 5.85
N ILE A 117 13.26 20.00 5.35
CA ILE A 117 13.16 18.77 6.16
C ILE A 117 14.48 18.49 6.89
N LYS A 118 15.62 18.67 6.22
CA LYS A 118 16.94 18.49 6.84
C LYS A 118 17.16 19.46 8.00
N GLU A 119 16.83 20.73 7.80
CA GLU A 119 17.01 21.77 8.81
C GLU A 119 16.09 21.56 10.03
N VAL A 120 14.85 21.12 9.80
CA VAL A 120 13.93 20.71 10.88
C VAL A 120 14.52 19.55 11.70
N LEU A 121 15.03 18.51 11.04
CA LEU A 121 15.58 17.33 11.72
C LEU A 121 16.88 17.61 12.48
N ASP A 122 17.71 18.54 12.00
CA ASP A 122 18.96 18.89 12.66
C ASP A 122 18.76 19.80 13.88
N ASN A 123 17.71 20.64 13.88
CA ASN A 123 17.38 21.50 15.01
C ASN A 123 16.57 20.79 16.11
N LEU A 124 15.74 19.79 15.76
CA LEU A 124 15.05 18.93 16.74
C LEU A 124 16.00 18.10 17.63
N LYS A 125 17.28 17.98 17.26
CA LYS A 125 18.31 17.23 18.02
C LYS A 125 18.94 18.02 19.17
N LYS A 126 18.67 19.33 19.32
CA LYS A 126 19.30 20.21 20.33
C LYS A 126 18.31 20.56 21.46
N SER A 127 18.76 20.52 22.72
CA SER A 127 17.89 20.78 23.89
C SER A 127 17.60 22.28 24.07
N GLY A 128 16.34 22.62 24.37
CA GLY A 128 15.92 24.00 24.69
C GLY A 128 15.44 24.84 23.51
N ILE A 129 15.11 24.22 22.37
CA ILE A 129 14.62 24.88 21.16
C ILE A 129 13.13 24.54 20.95
N GLY A 130 12.31 25.56 20.66
CA GLY A 130 10.92 25.39 20.23
C GLY A 130 10.74 25.80 18.76
N MET A 131 9.94 25.03 18.00
CA MET A 131 9.58 25.36 16.61
C MET A 131 8.08 25.57 16.49
N ALA A 132 7.66 26.60 15.76
CA ALA A 132 6.27 26.88 15.45
C ALA A 132 6.04 26.86 13.92
N PHE A 133 5.04 26.09 13.49
CA PHE A 133 4.61 25.98 12.09
C PHE A 133 3.34 26.82 11.86
N ILE A 134 3.30 27.58 10.77
CA ILE A 134 2.12 28.34 10.35
C ILE A 134 1.52 27.67 9.10
N PRO A 135 0.48 26.82 9.21
CA PRO A 135 -0.25 26.35 8.04
C PRO A 135 -1.12 27.47 7.46
N ASP A 136 -1.28 27.49 6.13
CA ASP A 136 -2.37 28.20 5.47
C ASP A 136 -3.60 27.31 5.48
N GLU A 137 -4.76 27.83 5.90
CA GLU A 137 -6.03 27.09 5.91
C GLU A 137 -6.43 26.61 4.50
N ASN A 138 -5.92 27.26 3.45
CA ASN A 138 -6.16 26.85 2.05
C ASN A 138 -5.19 25.76 1.55
N LEU A 139 -4.15 25.41 2.32
CA LEU A 139 -3.11 24.43 1.95
C LEU A 139 -3.22 23.12 2.74
N LEU A 140 -4.25 22.97 3.58
CA LEU A 140 -4.55 21.76 4.37
C LEU A 140 -4.78 20.52 3.49
N ASP A 141 -5.19 20.72 2.24
CA ASP A 141 -5.47 19.65 1.26
C ASP A 141 -4.36 19.48 0.21
N GLU A 142 -3.22 20.18 0.35
CA GLU A 142 -2.11 20.02 -0.58
C GLU A 142 -1.19 18.85 -0.21
N ILE A 143 -0.74 18.12 -1.23
CA ILE A 143 0.12 16.92 -1.16
C ILE A 143 1.34 17.11 -0.25
N TRP A 144 1.91 18.32 -0.18
CA TRP A 144 3.10 18.59 0.62
C TRP A 144 2.80 18.73 2.12
N TYR A 145 1.61 19.24 2.51
CA TYR A 145 1.20 19.33 3.92
C TYR A 145 1.05 17.94 4.53
N HIS A 146 0.47 17.01 3.77
CA HIS A 146 0.39 15.60 4.14
C HIS A 146 1.78 14.93 4.21
N ASN A 147 2.71 15.29 3.33
CA ASN A 147 4.10 14.81 3.41
C ASN A 147 4.84 15.34 4.66
N LEU A 148 4.59 16.59 5.07
CA LEU A 148 5.14 17.15 6.30
C LEU A 148 4.60 16.43 7.53
N LEU A 149 3.28 16.22 7.62
CA LEU A 149 2.66 15.43 8.69
C LEU A 149 3.23 14.01 8.75
N TYR A 150 3.44 13.37 7.59
CA TYR A 150 4.06 12.05 7.50
C TYR A 150 5.50 11.99 8.02
N VAL A 151 6.34 12.99 7.71
CA VAL A 151 7.72 13.06 8.21
C VAL A 151 7.74 13.29 9.72
N LEU A 152 6.81 14.11 10.23
CA LEU A 152 6.62 14.33 11.66
C LEU A 152 6.13 13.05 12.36
N ASP A 153 5.17 12.31 11.82
CA ASP A 153 4.66 11.04 12.36
C ASP A 153 5.75 9.96 12.53
N ARG A 154 6.79 9.99 11.69
CA ARG A 154 7.93 9.06 11.79
C ARG A 154 8.99 9.45 12.81
N ASN A 155 9.07 10.73 13.17
CA ASN A 155 10.18 11.31 13.93
C ASN A 155 9.73 12.14 15.14
N ALA A 156 8.42 12.22 15.40
CA ALA A 156 7.72 12.90 16.47
C ALA A 156 6.53 12.04 16.92
N LEU A 157 6.08 12.21 18.16
CA LEU A 157 4.91 11.50 18.67
C LEU A 157 3.68 12.39 18.44
N VAL A 158 2.70 11.92 17.69
CA VAL A 158 1.49 12.70 17.39
C VAL A 158 0.32 12.19 18.24
N ILE A 159 -0.30 13.08 19.02
CA ILE A 159 -1.47 12.76 19.86
C ILE A 159 -2.70 13.44 19.26
N TRP A 160 -3.73 12.67 18.90
CA TRP A 160 -4.99 13.25 18.44
C TRP A 160 -5.83 13.71 19.63
N LYS A 161 -6.53 14.83 19.48
CA LYS A 161 -7.29 15.49 20.56
C LYS A 161 -8.38 14.60 21.17
N ASP A 162 -9.03 13.78 20.36
CA ASP A 162 -10.02 12.77 20.80
C ASP A 162 -9.41 11.65 21.64
N LEU A 163 -8.08 11.53 21.68
CA LEU A 163 -7.32 10.49 22.35
C LEU A 163 -6.46 11.03 23.51
N GLU A 164 -6.53 12.34 23.75
CA GLU A 164 -5.72 13.06 24.73
C GLU A 164 -5.90 12.49 26.15
N GLU A 165 -7.15 12.34 26.61
CA GLU A 165 -7.45 11.84 27.95
C GLU A 165 -6.97 10.39 28.14
N THR A 166 -7.16 9.57 27.12
CA THR A 166 -6.75 8.16 27.09
C THR A 166 -5.23 8.03 27.18
N TYR A 167 -4.50 8.85 26.42
CA TYR A 167 -3.04 8.85 26.40
C TYR A 167 -2.43 9.44 27.67
N ALA A 168 -2.98 10.54 28.17
CA ALA A 168 -2.59 11.14 29.44
C ALA A 168 -2.74 10.13 30.60
N HIS A 169 -3.86 9.41 30.65
CA HIS A 169 -4.07 8.35 31.62
C HIS A 169 -3.04 7.22 31.49
N TYR A 170 -2.65 6.83 30.28
CA TYR A 170 -1.68 5.76 30.06
C TYR A 170 -0.25 6.15 30.47
N ILE A 171 0.19 7.38 30.16
CA ILE A 171 1.48 7.93 30.63
C ILE A 171 1.53 7.96 32.15
N ILE A 172 0.47 8.48 32.79
CA ILE A 172 0.40 8.59 34.25
C ILE A 172 0.57 7.23 34.93
N ASN A 173 0.00 6.17 34.33
CA ASN A 173 0.01 4.83 34.90
C ASN A 173 1.22 3.96 34.48
N ASN A 174 1.98 4.38 33.46
CA ASN A 174 3.13 3.62 32.94
C ASN A 174 4.33 4.55 32.62
N PRO A 175 4.74 5.44 33.54
CA PRO A 175 5.73 6.49 33.26
C PRO A 175 7.09 5.94 32.85
N GLU A 176 7.48 4.76 33.36
CA GLU A 176 8.73 4.08 33.06
C GLU A 176 8.82 3.54 31.62
N ARG A 177 7.68 3.33 30.96
CA ARG A 177 7.62 2.91 29.55
C ARG A 177 7.78 4.08 28.58
N PHE A 178 7.72 5.31 29.09
CA PHE A 178 7.72 6.56 28.34
C PHE A 178 8.85 7.49 28.75
N ALA A 179 10.07 6.96 28.84
CA ALA A 179 11.29 7.76 28.96
C ALA A 179 11.56 8.54 27.65
N PHE A 180 10.69 9.49 27.32
CA PHE A 180 10.77 10.35 26.14
C PHE A 180 11.87 11.38 26.32
N THR A 181 13.07 11.09 25.84
CA THR A 181 14.14 12.10 25.76
C THR A 181 14.25 12.76 24.37
N LYS A 182 13.46 12.34 23.36
CA LYS A 182 13.71 12.74 21.96
C LYS A 182 12.48 12.83 21.02
N PHE A 183 11.28 13.16 21.50
CA PHE A 183 10.12 13.36 20.60
C PHE A 183 9.27 14.55 21.04
N CYS A 184 8.92 15.45 20.11
CA CYS A 184 7.91 16.48 20.31
C CYS A 184 6.51 15.85 20.23
N ILE A 185 5.58 16.34 21.05
CA ILE A 185 4.17 15.96 21.05
C ILE A 185 3.38 16.99 20.24
N PHE A 186 2.76 16.57 19.14
CA PHE A 186 1.85 17.43 18.37
C PHE A 186 0.40 17.02 18.62
N GLN A 187 -0.45 17.99 18.98
CA GLN A 187 -1.88 17.76 19.24
C GLN A 187 -2.73 18.23 18.05
N PHE A 188 -3.48 17.32 17.41
CA PHE A 188 -4.34 17.64 16.26
C PHE A 188 -5.80 17.26 16.50
N GLU A 189 -6.74 18.07 15.99
CA GLU A 189 -8.14 17.61 15.82
C GLU A 189 -8.17 16.63 14.64
N ARG A 190 -8.73 15.43 14.87
CA ARG A 190 -8.89 14.40 13.84
C ARG A 190 -9.96 14.83 12.83
N MET A 191 -9.56 15.67 11.87
CA MET A 191 -10.40 16.14 10.77
C MET A 191 -10.58 15.01 9.76
N GLN A 192 -11.48 14.07 10.10
CA GLN A 192 -12.14 12.97 9.35
C GLN A 192 -11.49 12.22 8.16
N LYS A 193 -10.44 12.67 7.48
CA LYS A 193 -9.84 11.98 6.34
C LYS A 193 -8.34 12.26 6.27
N ARG A 194 -7.50 11.22 6.18
CA ARG A 194 -6.05 11.34 5.95
C ARG A 194 -5.65 10.65 4.66
N THR A 195 -4.62 11.14 3.96
CA THR A 195 -4.04 10.44 2.82
C THR A 195 -3.37 9.13 3.25
N VAL A 196 -3.49 8.08 2.44
CA VAL A 196 -2.78 6.81 2.67
C VAL A 196 -1.34 6.91 2.18
N ARG A 197 -0.36 6.46 2.99
CA ARG A 197 1.09 6.65 2.83
C ARG A 197 1.62 6.43 1.41
N LYS A 198 1.16 5.38 0.73
CA LYS A 198 1.61 5.00 -0.62
C LYS A 198 0.48 5.03 -1.65
N GLY A 199 -0.72 5.50 -1.27
CA GLY A 199 -1.81 5.82 -2.18
C GLY A 199 -2.27 7.24 -1.92
N ARG A 200 -1.57 8.18 -2.54
CA ARG A 200 -1.65 9.62 -2.24
C ARG A 200 -3.02 10.21 -2.51
N TYR A 201 -3.85 9.50 -3.27
CA TYR A 201 -5.19 9.93 -3.64
C TYR A 201 -6.30 9.20 -2.87
N MET A 202 -5.95 8.22 -2.04
CA MET A 202 -6.92 7.58 -1.15
C MET A 202 -6.98 8.34 0.16
N LEU A 203 -8.19 8.73 0.55
CA LEU A 203 -8.48 9.32 1.84
C LEU A 203 -9.07 8.27 2.78
N PHE A 204 -8.41 8.02 3.90
CA PHE A 204 -8.86 7.09 4.91
C PHE A 204 -9.53 7.79 6.09
N ASP A 205 -10.76 7.38 6.40
CA ASP A 205 -11.48 7.80 7.61
C ASP A 205 -11.10 6.91 8.80
N THR A 206 -10.04 7.35 9.47
CA THR A 206 -9.54 6.71 10.68
C THR A 206 -10.53 6.76 11.86
N LYS A 207 -11.44 7.75 11.88
CA LYS A 207 -12.37 7.95 12.99
C LYS A 207 -13.52 6.95 12.91
N PHE A 208 -14.12 6.82 11.74
CA PHE A 208 -15.26 5.91 11.52
C PHE A 208 -14.91 4.45 11.78
N VAL A 209 -13.75 3.98 11.28
CA VAL A 209 -13.32 2.58 11.46
C VAL A 209 -13.01 2.28 12.93
N PHE A 210 -12.38 3.21 13.63
CA PHE A 210 -12.07 3.07 15.05
C PHE A 210 -13.33 3.06 15.92
N GLU A 211 -14.19 4.08 15.78
CA GLU A 211 -15.40 4.23 16.60
C GLU A 211 -16.39 3.07 16.42
N LYS A 212 -16.61 2.64 15.16
CA LYS A 212 -17.50 1.48 14.86
C LYS A 212 -17.01 0.23 15.58
N LYS A 213 -15.70 -0.05 15.52
CA LYS A 213 -15.12 -1.29 16.04
C LYS A 213 -14.87 -1.26 17.55
N ARG A 214 -14.64 -0.08 18.13
CA ARG A 214 -14.51 0.08 19.58
C ARG A 214 -15.72 -0.47 20.34
N SER A 215 -16.93 -0.22 19.84
CA SER A 215 -18.15 -0.77 20.44
C SER A 215 -18.19 -2.30 20.43
N LEU A 216 -17.66 -2.93 19.37
CA LEU A 216 -17.56 -4.38 19.24
C LEU A 216 -16.56 -4.97 20.23
N ILE A 217 -15.40 -4.31 20.43
CA ILE A 217 -14.39 -4.70 21.41
C ILE A 217 -14.98 -4.67 22.83
N VAL A 218 -15.68 -3.59 23.18
CA VAL A 218 -16.29 -3.42 24.52
C VAL A 218 -17.37 -4.47 24.80
N ASN A 219 -18.13 -4.87 23.79
CA ASN A 219 -19.21 -5.85 23.94
C ASN A 219 -18.74 -7.31 23.81
N ALA A 220 -17.49 -7.55 23.43
CA ALA A 220 -16.95 -8.88 23.25
C ALA A 220 -16.78 -9.61 24.59
N LYS A 221 -17.20 -10.87 24.68
CA LYS A 221 -16.92 -11.70 25.86
C LYS A 221 -15.51 -12.27 25.84
N TYR A 222 -14.94 -12.40 24.65
CA TYR A 222 -13.63 -12.99 24.41
C TYR A 222 -12.97 -12.35 23.19
N ILE A 223 -11.65 -12.21 23.24
CA ILE A 223 -10.87 -11.61 22.15
C ILE A 223 -9.85 -12.62 21.65
N LYS A 224 -9.92 -12.98 20.36
CA LYS A 224 -8.91 -13.82 19.70
C LYS A 224 -8.02 -12.94 18.84
N ILE A 225 -6.71 -12.99 19.06
CA ILE A 225 -5.72 -12.18 18.37
C ILE A 225 -4.90 -13.09 17.45
N TYR A 226 -4.85 -12.76 16.17
CA TYR A 226 -4.12 -13.47 15.13
C TYR A 226 -3.06 -12.57 14.52
N ILE A 227 -1.97 -13.17 14.02
CA ILE A 227 -1.06 -12.48 13.11
C ILE A 227 -1.46 -12.74 11.66
N LEU A 228 -1.40 -11.70 10.83
CA LEU A 228 -1.68 -11.73 9.41
C LEU A 228 -0.43 -11.31 8.63
N ARG A 229 0.16 -12.25 7.90
CA ARG A 229 1.33 -11.99 7.06
C ARG A 229 0.95 -11.15 5.83
N CYS A 230 1.55 -9.97 5.69
CA CYS A 230 1.21 -8.98 4.66
C CYS A 230 2.42 -8.51 3.83
N ASP A 231 3.56 -9.22 3.85
CA ASP A 231 4.76 -8.89 3.04
C ASP A 231 4.70 -9.33 1.58
N ARG A 232 3.62 -10.01 1.18
CA ARG A 232 3.34 -10.40 -0.20
C ARG A 232 1.86 -10.20 -0.50
N ILE A 233 1.55 -9.29 -1.43
CA ILE A 233 0.15 -8.97 -1.79
C ILE A 233 -0.67 -10.21 -2.20
N GLY A 234 -0.05 -11.16 -2.91
CA GLY A 234 -0.74 -12.38 -3.31
C GLY A 234 -1.07 -13.31 -2.13
N GLU A 235 -0.16 -13.44 -1.16
CA GLU A 235 -0.46 -14.22 0.06
C GLU A 235 -1.51 -13.50 0.91
N GLU A 236 -1.39 -12.18 1.04
CA GLU A 236 -2.31 -11.32 1.79
C GLU A 236 -3.74 -11.43 1.27
N ILE A 237 -3.95 -11.33 -0.05
CA ILE A 237 -5.27 -11.49 -0.68
C ILE A 237 -5.83 -12.90 -0.46
N ARG A 238 -5.00 -13.94 -0.55
CA ARG A 238 -5.44 -15.33 -0.30
C ARG A 238 -5.90 -15.53 1.13
N VAL A 239 -5.16 -15.02 2.13
CA VAL A 239 -5.58 -15.11 3.53
C VAL A 239 -6.85 -14.32 3.78
N LEU A 240 -6.93 -13.08 3.26
CA LEU A 240 -8.15 -12.29 3.34
C LEU A 240 -9.36 -13.05 2.79
N ASN A 241 -9.21 -13.66 1.61
CA ASN A 241 -10.30 -14.39 0.99
C ASN A 241 -10.82 -15.51 1.88
N LYS A 242 -9.94 -16.25 2.58
CA LYS A 242 -10.38 -17.21 3.60
C LYS A 242 -11.23 -16.54 4.66
N LEU A 243 -10.69 -15.49 5.28
CA LEU A 243 -11.29 -14.86 6.45
C LEU A 243 -12.68 -14.27 6.15
N LEU A 244 -12.89 -13.77 4.93
CA LEU A 244 -14.18 -13.21 4.52
C LEU A 244 -15.29 -14.27 4.37
N PHE A 245 -14.93 -15.55 4.23
CA PHE A 245 -15.89 -16.66 4.12
C PHE A 245 -15.94 -17.54 5.38
N GLU A 246 -15.15 -17.23 6.42
CA GLU A 246 -15.30 -17.87 7.73
C GLU A 246 -16.52 -17.29 8.46
N GLU A 247 -17.34 -18.15 9.07
CA GLU A 247 -18.44 -17.69 9.91
C GLU A 247 -17.91 -16.97 11.15
N ASP A 248 -18.56 -15.87 11.51
CA ASP A 248 -18.29 -15.16 12.76
C ASP A 248 -18.69 -16.02 13.95
N GLU A 249 -17.76 -16.16 14.90
CA GLU A 249 -18.05 -16.82 16.17
C GLU A 249 -18.82 -15.85 17.09
N LYS A 250 -19.99 -16.27 17.57
CA LYS A 250 -20.81 -15.45 18.47
C LYS A 250 -20.04 -15.07 19.73
N ASP A 251 -20.15 -13.81 20.15
CA ASP A 251 -19.53 -13.23 21.34
C ASP A 251 -17.97 -13.16 21.33
N ILE A 252 -17.32 -13.50 20.20
CA ILE A 252 -15.87 -13.46 20.03
C ILE A 252 -15.48 -12.32 19.09
N PHE A 253 -14.57 -11.46 19.55
CA PHE A 253 -13.95 -10.45 18.69
C PHE A 253 -12.62 -10.98 18.16
N LYS A 254 -12.56 -11.30 16.87
CA LYS A 254 -11.31 -11.66 16.19
C LYS A 254 -10.57 -10.37 15.81
N LEU A 255 -9.30 -10.24 16.19
CA LEU A 255 -8.39 -9.16 15.86
C LEU A 255 -7.23 -9.70 15.03
N TYR A 256 -6.86 -9.00 13.97
CA TYR A 256 -5.76 -9.38 13.08
C TYR A 256 -4.67 -8.32 13.13
N ILE A 257 -3.44 -8.75 13.36
CA ILE A 257 -2.25 -7.90 13.46
C ILE A 257 -1.41 -8.08 12.20
N THR A 258 -1.17 -7.02 11.44
CA THR A 258 -0.37 -7.11 10.22
C THR A 258 1.12 -7.26 10.53
N VAL A 259 1.75 -8.28 9.94
CA VAL A 259 3.18 -8.57 10.12
C VAL A 259 3.90 -8.88 8.81
N ASP A 260 5.22 -8.73 8.80
CA ASP A 260 6.06 -9.19 7.68
C ASP A 260 6.41 -10.69 7.79
N ALA A 261 7.22 -11.21 6.86
CA ALA A 261 7.69 -12.60 6.85
C ALA A 261 8.45 -13.02 8.12
N TYR A 262 8.89 -12.06 8.93
CA TYR A 262 9.64 -12.29 10.17
C TYR A 262 8.79 -11.99 11.41
N SER A 263 7.47 -11.93 11.25
CA SER A 263 6.50 -11.62 12.31
C SER A 263 6.71 -10.25 12.96
N ARG A 264 7.33 -9.29 12.26
CA ARG A 264 7.50 -7.91 12.74
C ARG A 264 6.32 -7.06 12.28
N PRO A 265 5.86 -6.07 13.09
CA PRO A 265 4.77 -5.18 12.69
C PRO A 265 5.06 -4.54 11.33
N PHE A 266 4.10 -4.65 10.41
CA PHE A 266 4.27 -4.24 9.02
C PHE A 266 2.97 -3.64 8.49
N GLU A 267 3.04 -2.48 7.83
CA GLU A 267 1.84 -1.79 7.30
C GLU A 267 1.21 -2.51 6.10
N GLY A 268 1.92 -3.51 5.54
CA GLY A 268 1.51 -4.28 4.37
C GLY A 268 2.24 -3.89 3.09
N THR A 269 2.15 -4.79 2.11
CA THR A 269 2.77 -4.59 0.78
C THR A 269 2.01 -3.55 -0.02
N ASN A 270 0.68 -3.50 0.16
CA ASN A 270 -0.20 -2.46 -0.34
C ASN A 270 -1.05 -1.92 0.82
N THR A 271 -0.72 -0.71 1.28
CA THR A 271 -1.40 -0.02 2.39
C THR A 271 -2.84 0.34 2.04
N CYS A 272 -3.13 0.75 0.81
CA CYS A 272 -4.51 1.01 0.36
C CYS A 272 -5.38 -0.24 0.38
N PHE A 273 -4.80 -1.39 0.03
CA PHE A 273 -5.48 -2.67 0.11
C PHE A 273 -5.84 -2.99 1.56
N ASN A 274 -4.90 -2.82 2.49
CA ASN A 274 -5.17 -2.98 3.92
C ASN A 274 -6.25 -2.03 4.43
N GLU A 275 -6.35 -0.82 3.88
CA GLU A 275 -7.45 0.09 4.22
C GLU A 275 -8.81 -0.39 3.71
N LEU A 276 -8.86 -1.04 2.55
CA LEU A 276 -10.08 -1.75 2.13
C LEU A 276 -10.39 -2.90 3.08
N VAL A 277 -9.42 -3.78 3.35
CA VAL A 277 -9.57 -4.94 4.24
C VAL A 277 -10.09 -4.54 5.61
N ALA A 278 -9.56 -3.45 6.17
CA ALA A 278 -9.99 -2.93 7.46
C ALA A 278 -11.47 -2.46 7.48
N ARG A 279 -12.17 -2.36 6.36
CA ARG A 279 -13.62 -2.11 6.33
C ARG A 279 -14.43 -3.36 6.69
N GLN A 280 -13.90 -4.54 6.38
CA GLN A 280 -14.56 -5.84 6.56
C GLN A 280 -14.00 -6.63 7.75
N LEU A 281 -12.68 -6.57 7.95
CA LEU A 281 -11.98 -7.28 9.04
C LEU A 281 -11.50 -6.31 10.11
N ASN A 282 -11.39 -6.80 11.35
CA ASN A 282 -10.77 -6.10 12.46
C ASN A 282 -9.24 -6.15 12.34
N LEU A 283 -8.71 -5.37 11.41
CA LEU A 283 -7.29 -5.31 11.09
C LEU A 283 -6.61 -4.16 11.84
N LEU A 284 -5.46 -4.45 12.45
CA LEU A 284 -4.59 -3.52 13.18
C LEU A 284 -3.33 -3.25 12.36
N LYS A 285 -3.25 -2.07 11.74
CA LYS A 285 -2.32 -1.83 10.62
C LYS A 285 -1.10 -1.00 10.96
N ASN A 286 -1.21 -0.09 11.93
CA ASN A 286 -0.16 0.88 12.26
C ASN A 286 -0.04 1.10 13.77
N LYS A 287 1.15 1.52 14.20
CA LYS A 287 1.57 1.69 15.61
C LYS A 287 0.60 2.51 16.46
N ASP A 288 -0.06 3.50 15.86
CA ASP A 288 -1.00 4.36 16.56
C ASP A 288 -2.31 3.63 16.88
N GLU A 289 -2.81 2.82 15.93
CA GLU A 289 -3.95 1.94 16.19
C GLU A 289 -3.60 0.90 17.27
N TYR A 290 -2.36 0.39 17.33
CA TYR A 290 -1.95 -0.56 18.37
C TYR A 290 -2.17 0.04 19.76
N ALA A 291 -1.66 1.23 20.04
CA ALA A 291 -1.79 1.83 21.38
C ALA A 291 -3.26 1.94 21.84
N LEU A 292 -4.15 2.31 20.92
CA LEU A 292 -5.56 2.53 21.19
C LEU A 292 -6.34 1.24 21.43
N TRP A 293 -6.17 0.27 20.52
CA TRP A 293 -6.88 -0.99 20.61
C TRP A 293 -6.35 -1.84 21.75
N ILE A 294 -5.03 -1.87 21.95
CA ILE A 294 -4.38 -2.56 23.07
C ILE A 294 -4.95 -2.03 24.39
N GLN A 295 -5.13 -0.71 24.54
CA GLN A 295 -5.72 -0.20 25.78
C GLN A 295 -7.15 -0.71 26.02
N ASP A 296 -8.05 -0.57 25.04
CA ASP A 296 -9.44 -1.03 25.19
C ASP A 296 -9.52 -2.57 25.38
N ILE A 297 -8.64 -3.33 24.73
CA ILE A 297 -8.55 -4.80 24.85
C ILE A 297 -8.03 -5.20 26.24
N PHE A 298 -6.86 -4.70 26.65
CA PHE A 298 -6.15 -5.17 27.84
C PHE A 298 -6.63 -4.52 29.14
N GLN A 299 -7.29 -3.36 29.10
CA GLN A 299 -7.86 -2.74 30.31
C GLN A 299 -9.29 -3.20 30.61
N ARG A 300 -10.03 -3.77 29.64
CA ARG A 300 -11.47 -4.07 29.81
C ARG A 300 -11.87 -5.51 29.51
N SER A 301 -11.07 -6.28 28.77
CA SER A 301 -11.31 -7.72 28.56
C SER A 301 -10.38 -8.54 29.45
N GLU A 302 -10.95 -9.29 30.40
CA GLU A 302 -10.19 -10.22 31.25
C GLU A 302 -9.82 -11.53 30.53
N LYS A 303 -10.29 -11.74 29.28
CA LYS A 303 -10.13 -13.01 28.56
C LYS A 303 -9.75 -12.80 27.09
N TYR A 304 -8.48 -13.01 26.77
CA TYR A 304 -7.96 -13.02 25.41
C TYR A 304 -7.11 -14.28 25.13
N GLU A 305 -7.02 -14.65 23.85
CA GLU A 305 -6.08 -15.65 23.33
C GLU A 305 -5.30 -15.05 22.18
N PHE A 306 -4.00 -15.34 22.13
CA PHE A 306 -3.12 -14.94 21.04
C PHE A 306 -2.63 -16.19 20.32
N ASP A 307 -2.97 -16.32 19.03
CA ASP A 307 -2.39 -17.33 18.15
C ASP A 307 -1.28 -16.71 17.29
N GLY A 308 -0.05 -16.84 17.80
CA GLY A 308 1.16 -16.38 17.14
C GLY A 308 1.63 -17.27 15.97
N ARG A 309 0.94 -18.38 15.66
CA ARG A 309 1.30 -19.24 14.51
C ARG A 309 0.80 -18.66 13.18
N GLY A 310 -0.08 -17.67 13.25
CA GLY A 310 -0.71 -17.05 12.09
C GLY A 310 -1.76 -17.94 11.44
N ILE A 311 -2.45 -17.39 10.44
CA ILE A 311 -3.47 -18.15 9.71
C ILE A 311 -2.76 -19.05 8.70
N GLU A 312 -2.86 -20.36 8.90
CA GLU A 312 -2.27 -21.32 7.96
C GLU A 312 -2.94 -21.25 6.59
N LEU A 313 -2.12 -21.04 5.55
CA LEU A 313 -2.50 -21.04 4.13
C LEU A 313 -2.90 -22.43 3.62
N ARG A 314 -2.54 -23.50 4.33
CA ARG A 314 -2.67 -24.90 3.87
C ARG A 314 -4.10 -25.46 3.92
N HIS A 315 -5.05 -24.69 4.46
CA HIS A 315 -6.42 -25.14 4.76
C HIS A 315 -7.51 -24.18 4.23
N LEU A 316 -7.25 -23.42 3.17
CA LEU A 316 -8.27 -22.55 2.59
C LEU A 316 -9.13 -23.35 1.58
N ASN A 317 -10.38 -22.94 1.35
CA ASN A 317 -11.17 -23.48 0.24
C ASN A 317 -11.00 -22.57 -0.97
N SER A 318 -10.81 -23.14 -2.16
CA SER A 318 -10.91 -22.42 -3.42
C SER A 318 -12.36 -22.05 -3.72
N GLY A 319 -12.59 -20.94 -4.44
CA GLY A 319 -13.93 -20.51 -4.81
C GLY A 319 -13.99 -19.87 -6.20
N VAL A 320 -15.17 -19.95 -6.82
CA VAL A 320 -15.47 -19.29 -8.10
C VAL A 320 -16.10 -17.93 -7.82
N ARG A 321 -15.67 -16.91 -8.54
CA ARG A 321 -16.24 -15.56 -8.49
C ARG A 321 -17.06 -15.27 -9.73
N GLU A 322 -18.10 -14.48 -9.52
CA GLU A 322 -18.91 -13.92 -10.59
C GLU A 322 -18.17 -12.78 -11.29
N LEU A 323 -18.39 -12.69 -12.60
CA LEU A 323 -17.80 -11.68 -13.46
C LEU A 323 -18.12 -10.27 -12.96
N TYR A 324 -17.07 -9.49 -12.71
CA TYR A 324 -17.09 -8.09 -12.30
C TYR A 324 -17.77 -7.82 -10.94
N GLN A 325 -17.88 -8.84 -10.10
CA GLN A 325 -18.39 -8.73 -8.74
C GLN A 325 -17.24 -8.73 -7.73
N PRO A 326 -16.86 -7.56 -7.18
CA PRO A 326 -15.80 -7.47 -6.19
C PRO A 326 -16.26 -8.03 -4.83
N VAL A 327 -15.33 -8.66 -4.11
CA VAL A 327 -15.58 -9.09 -2.70
C VAL A 327 -15.50 -7.91 -1.75
N ILE A 328 -14.56 -7.01 -2.06
CA ILE A 328 -14.29 -5.81 -1.32
C ILE A 328 -14.10 -4.70 -2.33
N ASP A 329 -14.67 -3.54 -2.06
CA ASP A 329 -14.67 -2.44 -3.01
C ASP A 329 -14.49 -1.09 -2.32
N PHE A 330 -14.14 -0.11 -3.15
CA PHE A 330 -14.11 1.29 -2.78
C PHE A 330 -15.53 1.85 -2.66
N SER A 331 -15.66 2.97 -1.96
CA SER A 331 -16.91 3.75 -1.96
C SER A 331 -17.15 4.41 -3.32
N ASP A 332 -18.40 4.78 -3.61
CA ASP A 332 -18.75 5.43 -4.89
C ASP A 332 -17.94 6.70 -5.17
N ASP A 333 -17.70 7.52 -4.14
CA ASP A 333 -16.87 8.74 -4.24
C ASP A 333 -15.41 8.41 -4.61
N GLU A 334 -14.83 7.40 -3.95
CA GLU A 334 -13.48 6.92 -4.26
C GLU A 334 -13.43 6.36 -5.69
N LEU A 335 -14.45 5.61 -6.10
CA LEU A 335 -14.54 5.08 -7.46
C LEU A 335 -14.56 6.21 -8.49
N GLU A 336 -15.36 7.25 -8.29
CA GLU A 336 -15.46 8.38 -9.22
C GLU A 336 -14.16 9.19 -9.29
N ILE A 337 -13.58 9.55 -8.14
CA ILE A 337 -12.28 10.23 -8.05
C ILE A 337 -11.20 9.38 -8.73
N GLY A 338 -11.20 8.08 -8.47
CA GLY A 338 -10.29 7.10 -9.06
C GLY A 338 -10.34 7.08 -10.58
N ARG A 339 -11.54 7.01 -11.17
CA ARG A 339 -11.72 7.07 -12.63
C ARG A 339 -11.21 8.38 -13.22
N GLN A 340 -11.50 9.49 -12.56
CA GLN A 340 -11.01 10.79 -13.00
C GLN A 340 -9.49 10.85 -12.98
N LEU A 341 -8.84 10.39 -11.90
CA LEU A 341 -7.38 10.37 -11.80
C LEU A 341 -6.73 9.46 -12.84
N ILE A 342 -7.29 8.27 -13.06
CA ILE A 342 -6.82 7.32 -14.09
C ILE A 342 -6.87 7.98 -15.47
N ARG A 343 -7.98 8.66 -15.80
CA ARG A 343 -8.12 9.37 -17.07
C ARG A 343 -7.15 10.54 -17.18
N ASP A 344 -7.11 11.41 -16.18
CA ASP A 344 -6.42 12.69 -16.24
C ASP A 344 -4.90 12.53 -16.12
N LYS A 345 -4.41 11.52 -15.38
CA LYS A 345 -2.96 11.27 -15.18
C LYS A 345 -2.37 10.27 -16.15
N LEU A 346 -3.11 9.21 -16.47
CA LEU A 346 -2.58 8.09 -17.27
C LEU A 346 -3.09 8.12 -18.72
N GLY A 347 -4.06 8.97 -19.04
CA GLY A 347 -4.66 9.03 -20.38
C GLY A 347 -5.50 7.80 -20.72
N ILE A 348 -5.93 7.04 -19.71
CA ILE A 348 -6.72 5.81 -19.88
C ILE A 348 -8.20 6.19 -20.05
N LYS A 349 -8.81 5.68 -21.12
CA LYS A 349 -10.25 5.78 -21.43
C LYS A 349 -10.98 4.54 -20.88
N GLU A 350 -12.22 4.32 -21.29
CA GLU A 350 -13.10 3.34 -20.62
C GLU A 350 -12.73 1.86 -20.79
N LYS A 351 -12.08 1.46 -21.90
CA LYS A 351 -11.77 0.04 -22.16
C LYS A 351 -10.27 -0.18 -22.23
N TYR A 352 -9.75 -0.99 -21.31
CA TYR A 352 -8.35 -1.38 -21.32
C TYR A 352 -8.12 -2.77 -20.74
N VAL A 353 -6.95 -3.33 -21.07
CA VAL A 353 -6.44 -4.60 -20.57
C VAL A 353 -5.15 -4.35 -19.79
N CYS A 354 -5.07 -4.93 -18.60
CA CYS A 354 -3.85 -4.90 -17.79
C CYS A 354 -2.89 -6.00 -18.24
N LEU A 355 -1.60 -5.68 -18.37
CA LEU A 355 -0.56 -6.60 -18.80
C LEU A 355 0.52 -6.68 -17.74
N PHE A 356 0.91 -7.89 -17.36
CA PHE A 356 1.99 -8.10 -16.41
C PHE A 356 2.83 -9.33 -16.79
N THR A 357 4.15 -9.14 -16.81
CA THR A 357 5.12 -10.23 -16.74
C THR A 357 6.03 -10.03 -15.53
N ARG A 358 6.38 -11.13 -14.87
CA ARG A 358 7.33 -11.12 -13.77
C ARG A 358 8.74 -10.98 -14.35
N ASP A 359 9.51 -10.09 -13.73
CA ASP A 359 10.94 -9.93 -13.96
C ASP A 359 11.70 -10.03 -12.61
N PRO A 360 13.02 -10.27 -12.62
CA PRO A 360 13.76 -10.52 -11.39
C PRO A 360 13.96 -9.25 -10.54
N LYS A 361 13.75 -8.05 -11.10
CA LYS A 361 14.12 -6.78 -10.47
C LYS A 361 13.41 -6.55 -9.15
N TYR A 362 12.13 -6.91 -9.06
CA TYR A 362 11.37 -6.76 -7.81
C TYR A 362 12.04 -7.50 -6.64
N LEU A 363 12.46 -8.75 -6.83
CA LEU A 363 13.10 -9.52 -5.76
C LEU A 363 14.52 -9.01 -5.47
N MET A 364 15.27 -8.60 -6.50
CA MET A 364 16.60 -8.02 -6.32
C MET A 364 16.57 -6.72 -5.50
N GLU A 365 15.56 -5.86 -5.69
CA GLU A 365 15.44 -4.62 -4.94
C GLU A 365 14.84 -4.80 -3.54
N ILE A 366 13.83 -5.66 -3.40
CA ILE A 366 13.12 -5.84 -2.12
C ILE A 366 13.89 -6.77 -1.17
N LEU A 367 14.62 -7.76 -1.70
CA LEU A 367 15.40 -8.73 -0.94
C LEU A 367 16.85 -8.83 -1.45
N PRO A 368 17.64 -7.73 -1.42
CA PRO A 368 18.96 -7.67 -2.04
C PRO A 368 19.99 -8.64 -1.45
N ASN A 369 19.75 -9.14 -0.25
CA ASN A 369 20.64 -10.05 0.48
C ASN A 369 20.13 -11.50 0.52
N ILE A 370 19.06 -11.83 -0.20
CA ILE A 370 18.49 -13.17 -0.24
C ILE A 370 18.57 -13.70 -1.66
N ASP A 371 19.22 -14.85 -1.83
CA ASP A 371 19.25 -15.54 -3.11
C ASP A 371 17.86 -16.06 -3.47
N CYS A 372 17.23 -15.37 -4.43
CA CYS A 372 15.92 -15.71 -4.97
C CYS A 372 16.00 -16.41 -6.34
N SER A 373 17.19 -16.86 -6.76
CA SER A 373 17.43 -17.44 -8.09
C SER A 373 16.60 -18.70 -8.39
N TYR A 374 16.18 -19.41 -7.34
CA TYR A 374 15.26 -20.54 -7.43
C TYR A 374 13.88 -20.17 -8.01
N HIS A 375 13.55 -18.88 -8.12
CA HIS A 375 12.36 -18.39 -8.82
C HIS A 375 12.62 -17.93 -10.27
N ASN A 376 13.86 -17.97 -10.78
CA ASN A 376 14.19 -17.43 -12.10
C ASN A 376 13.44 -18.11 -13.26
N TYR A 377 13.07 -19.39 -13.10
CA TYR A 377 12.26 -20.13 -14.08
C TYR A 377 10.88 -19.51 -14.35
N ARG A 378 10.45 -18.56 -13.51
CA ARG A 378 9.19 -17.83 -13.61
C ARG A 378 9.34 -16.45 -14.27
N ASP A 379 10.55 -16.00 -14.58
CA ASP A 379 10.75 -14.70 -15.21
C ASP A 379 10.42 -14.77 -16.71
N THR A 380 9.86 -13.69 -17.26
CA THR A 380 9.43 -13.63 -18.65
C THR A 380 9.57 -12.20 -19.17
N SER A 381 10.24 -12.02 -20.33
CA SER A 381 10.36 -10.70 -20.96
C SER A 381 8.98 -10.13 -21.28
N PHE A 382 8.79 -8.84 -21.06
CA PHE A 382 7.54 -8.16 -21.41
C PHE A 382 7.26 -8.16 -22.93
N ASP A 383 8.30 -8.30 -23.76
CA ASP A 383 8.19 -8.30 -25.24
C ASP A 383 7.26 -9.40 -25.77
N VAL A 384 7.00 -10.45 -25.00
CA VAL A 384 6.04 -11.49 -25.37
C VAL A 384 4.61 -10.94 -25.54
N MET A 385 4.32 -9.76 -25.02
CA MET A 385 3.01 -9.10 -25.09
C MET A 385 2.79 -8.31 -26.39
N ASN A 386 3.82 -8.03 -27.20
CA ASN A 386 3.75 -7.05 -28.29
C ASN A 386 2.62 -7.32 -29.29
N LYS A 387 2.48 -8.56 -29.77
CA LYS A 387 1.37 -8.90 -30.70
C LYS A 387 -0.01 -8.72 -30.07
N ALA A 388 -0.16 -8.99 -28.77
CA ALA A 388 -1.42 -8.76 -28.08
C ALA A 388 -1.71 -7.26 -27.93
N ILE A 389 -0.68 -6.45 -27.68
CA ILE A 389 -0.77 -4.98 -27.64
C ILE A 389 -1.27 -4.45 -29.00
N ASP A 390 -0.67 -4.89 -30.11
CA ASP A 390 -1.09 -4.51 -31.47
C ASP A 390 -2.55 -4.88 -31.74
N TYR A 391 -2.98 -6.07 -31.31
CA TYR A 391 -4.35 -6.51 -31.47
C TYR A 391 -5.33 -5.61 -30.71
N PHE A 392 -5.06 -5.30 -29.43
CA PHE A 392 -5.95 -4.47 -28.64
C PHE A 392 -6.03 -3.04 -29.16
N GLU A 393 -4.92 -2.49 -29.64
CA GLU A 393 -4.91 -1.19 -30.31
C GLU A 393 -5.85 -1.19 -31.53
N ASN A 394 -5.77 -2.21 -32.39
CA ASN A 394 -6.67 -2.37 -33.53
C ASN A 394 -8.14 -2.52 -33.12
N CYS A 395 -8.41 -3.02 -31.92
CA CYS A 395 -9.74 -3.10 -31.32
C CYS A 395 -10.18 -1.80 -30.60
N ASN A 396 -9.38 -0.73 -30.63
CA ASN A 396 -9.58 0.50 -29.84
C ASN A 396 -9.65 0.23 -28.33
N ILE A 397 -8.89 -0.75 -27.84
CA ILE A 397 -8.75 -1.10 -26.44
C ILE A 397 -7.32 -0.74 -26.00
N GLN A 398 -7.19 0.06 -24.94
CA GLN A 398 -5.85 0.43 -24.45
C GLN A 398 -5.20 -0.73 -23.69
N THR A 399 -3.88 -0.74 -23.65
CA THR A 399 -3.13 -1.69 -22.81
C THR A 399 -2.27 -0.95 -21.80
N ILE A 400 -2.14 -1.54 -20.61
CA ILE A 400 -1.38 -0.94 -19.52
C ILE A 400 -0.43 -1.99 -18.95
N ARG A 401 0.87 -1.72 -18.97
CA ARG A 401 1.86 -2.50 -18.24
C ARG A 401 1.76 -2.17 -16.75
N MET A 402 1.42 -3.18 -15.96
CA MET A 402 1.30 -3.11 -14.49
C MET A 402 2.61 -3.54 -13.81
N GLY A 403 2.70 -3.27 -12.51
CA GLY A 403 3.83 -3.64 -11.65
C GLY A 403 4.17 -2.51 -10.67
N GLN A 404 5.04 -2.82 -9.71
CA GLN A 404 5.57 -1.82 -8.76
C GLN A 404 7.04 -1.50 -9.06
N ILE A 405 7.86 -2.55 -9.21
CA ILE A 405 9.28 -2.46 -9.52
C ILE A 405 9.51 -3.41 -10.69
N THR A 406 9.88 -2.86 -11.84
CA THR A 406 10.08 -3.62 -13.08
C THR A 406 11.33 -3.17 -13.82
N GLU A 407 11.89 -4.08 -14.61
CA GLU A 407 12.97 -3.76 -15.53
C GLU A 407 12.53 -2.61 -16.46
N GLN A 408 13.35 -1.57 -16.47
CA GLN A 408 13.12 -0.37 -17.27
C GLN A 408 13.64 -0.65 -18.67
N LYS A 409 12.74 -1.15 -19.52
CA LYS A 409 12.95 -1.35 -20.95
C LYS A 409 12.01 -0.42 -21.72
N GLU A 410 12.36 -0.08 -22.95
CA GLU A 410 11.39 0.52 -23.87
C GLU A 410 10.26 -0.49 -24.07
N ILE A 411 9.03 -0.04 -23.86
CA ILE A 411 7.85 -0.87 -24.11
C ILE A 411 7.26 -0.45 -25.45
N HIS A 412 6.43 -1.32 -26.01
CA HIS A 412 5.67 -1.04 -27.22
C HIS A 412 4.93 0.31 -27.09
N SER A 413 5.06 1.20 -28.10
CA SER A 413 4.62 2.61 -28.00
C SER A 413 3.14 2.80 -27.65
N ASN A 414 2.33 1.78 -27.92
CA ASN A 414 0.87 1.81 -27.77
C ASN A 414 0.41 1.21 -26.44
N CYS A 415 1.35 0.88 -25.56
CA CYS A 415 1.11 0.42 -24.20
C CYS A 415 1.49 1.51 -23.19
N ILE A 416 0.64 1.72 -22.20
CA ILE A 416 0.86 2.68 -21.11
C ILE A 416 1.73 2.01 -20.04
N ASP A 417 2.88 2.60 -19.70
CA ASP A 417 3.75 2.10 -18.62
C ASP A 417 3.37 2.73 -17.28
N PHE A 418 2.53 2.06 -16.48
CA PHE A 418 2.09 2.60 -15.19
C PHE A 418 3.26 2.78 -14.21
N VAL A 419 4.25 1.88 -14.26
CA VAL A 419 5.44 1.93 -13.39
C VAL A 419 6.22 3.22 -13.63
N LYS A 420 6.44 3.58 -14.90
CA LYS A 420 7.17 4.80 -15.29
C LYS A 420 6.41 6.09 -15.00
N GLN A 421 5.08 6.06 -15.05
CA GLN A 421 4.25 7.26 -14.83
C GLN A 421 4.05 7.62 -13.35
N GLY A 422 4.62 6.82 -12.44
CA GLY A 422 4.61 7.07 -11.01
C GLY A 422 3.57 6.19 -10.31
N TYR A 423 4.00 4.98 -9.96
CA TYR A 423 3.22 4.03 -9.16
C TYR A 423 2.57 4.70 -7.94
N ASP A 424 1.31 4.36 -7.71
CA ASP A 424 0.51 4.77 -6.55
C ASP A 424 -0.42 3.61 -6.20
N GLU A 425 -0.41 3.17 -4.94
CA GLU A 425 -1.10 1.94 -4.52
C GLU A 425 -2.63 2.01 -4.68
N TYR A 426 -3.20 3.21 -4.62
CA TYR A 426 -4.62 3.41 -4.85
C TYR A 426 -4.96 3.26 -6.33
N LEU A 427 -4.16 3.88 -7.20
CA LEU A 427 -4.32 3.74 -8.65
C LEU A 427 -4.03 2.30 -9.10
N ASP A 428 -3.05 1.62 -8.52
CA ASP A 428 -2.74 0.23 -8.80
C ASP A 428 -3.97 -0.67 -8.64
N LEU A 429 -4.66 -0.56 -7.49
CA LEU A 429 -5.89 -1.29 -7.22
C LEU A 429 -7.04 -0.89 -8.16
N LEU A 430 -7.24 0.41 -8.38
CA LEU A 430 -8.33 0.90 -9.23
C LEU A 430 -8.16 0.54 -10.71
N ILE A 431 -6.93 0.53 -11.21
CA ILE A 431 -6.64 0.11 -12.58
C ILE A 431 -7.04 -1.35 -12.76
N PHE A 432 -6.69 -2.25 -11.84
CA PHE A 432 -7.21 -3.62 -11.89
C PHE A 432 -8.74 -3.65 -11.75
N ARG A 433 -9.31 -2.93 -10.77
CA ARG A 433 -10.75 -2.86 -10.49
C ARG A 433 -11.60 -2.47 -11.69
N TYR A 434 -11.11 -1.64 -12.62
CA TYR A 434 -11.86 -1.22 -13.82
C TYR A 434 -11.45 -1.90 -15.12
N SER A 435 -10.37 -2.68 -15.12
CA SER A 435 -9.90 -3.39 -16.32
C SER A 435 -10.98 -4.28 -16.93
N LYS A 436 -10.93 -4.47 -18.25
CA LYS A 436 -11.77 -5.48 -18.92
C LYS A 436 -11.37 -6.89 -18.44
N PHE A 437 -10.07 -7.15 -18.45
CA PHE A 437 -9.41 -8.33 -17.90
C PHE A 437 -7.90 -8.05 -17.81
N SER A 438 -7.15 -9.01 -17.26
CA SER A 438 -5.69 -8.94 -17.19
C SER A 438 -5.02 -10.09 -17.93
N ILE A 439 -3.83 -9.86 -18.50
CA ILE A 439 -2.93 -10.92 -19.00
C ILE A 439 -1.70 -10.92 -18.11
N CYS A 440 -1.54 -11.98 -17.31
CA CYS A 440 -0.57 -11.99 -16.20
C CYS A 440 0.23 -13.29 -16.16
N SER A 441 1.55 -13.16 -16.06
CA SER A 441 2.40 -14.29 -15.64
C SER A 441 2.19 -14.62 -14.16
N GLY A 442 2.29 -15.91 -13.79
CA GLY A 442 2.06 -16.38 -12.42
C GLY A 442 2.89 -15.65 -11.35
N SER A 443 2.27 -14.72 -10.62
CA SER A 443 2.85 -13.97 -9.51
C SER A 443 1.75 -13.37 -8.63
N GLY A 444 2.07 -12.90 -7.42
CA GLY A 444 1.06 -12.42 -6.47
C GLY A 444 0.18 -11.25 -6.95
N ILE A 445 0.60 -10.49 -7.97
CA ILE A 445 -0.21 -9.39 -8.52
C ILE A 445 -1.51 -9.89 -9.17
N LEU A 446 -1.56 -11.16 -9.61
CA LEU A 446 -2.74 -11.76 -10.23
C LEU A 446 -3.93 -11.88 -9.28
N GLU A 447 -3.68 -11.82 -7.98
CA GLU A 447 -4.73 -11.92 -6.97
C GLU A 447 -5.57 -10.62 -6.88
N ILE A 448 -5.00 -9.48 -7.31
CA ILE A 448 -5.69 -8.18 -7.30
C ILE A 448 -6.89 -8.17 -8.27
N PRO A 449 -6.78 -8.52 -9.56
CA PRO A 449 -7.96 -8.60 -10.42
C PRO A 449 -8.97 -9.63 -9.89
N ASN A 450 -8.52 -10.76 -9.35
CA ASN A 450 -9.41 -11.77 -8.77
C ASN A 450 -10.29 -11.22 -7.65
N ILE A 451 -9.76 -10.41 -6.71
CA ILE A 451 -10.60 -9.89 -5.62
C ILE A 451 -11.68 -8.92 -6.11
N PHE A 452 -11.48 -8.30 -7.28
CA PHE A 452 -12.44 -7.42 -7.92
C PHE A 452 -13.36 -8.13 -8.92
N GLY A 453 -13.30 -9.47 -9.00
CA GLY A 453 -14.06 -10.26 -9.96
C GLY A 453 -13.63 -10.01 -11.40
N ARG A 454 -12.38 -9.58 -11.63
CA ARG A 454 -11.86 -9.27 -12.96
C ARG A 454 -11.15 -10.50 -13.54
N PRO A 455 -11.54 -10.96 -14.74
CA PRO A 455 -10.93 -12.14 -15.34
C PRO A 455 -9.45 -11.98 -15.62
N VAL A 456 -8.74 -13.09 -15.64
CA VAL A 456 -7.30 -13.18 -15.92
C VAL A 456 -7.03 -14.24 -16.98
N LEU A 457 -6.26 -13.86 -18.00
CA LEU A 457 -5.52 -14.77 -18.87
C LEU A 457 -4.18 -15.09 -18.21
N PHE A 458 -4.10 -16.27 -17.61
CA PHE A 458 -2.93 -16.75 -16.89
C PHE A 458 -1.86 -17.26 -17.86
N LEU A 459 -0.64 -16.74 -17.69
CA LEU A 459 0.56 -17.25 -18.34
C LEU A 459 1.33 -18.11 -17.33
N LEU A 460 1.08 -19.42 -17.36
CA LEU A 460 1.54 -20.36 -16.34
C LEU A 460 2.87 -21.00 -16.72
N TYR A 461 3.74 -21.20 -15.74
CA TYR A 461 5.04 -21.86 -15.98
C TYR A 461 4.94 -23.39 -16.00
N TYR A 462 3.86 -23.93 -15.45
CA TYR A 462 3.53 -25.36 -15.43
C TYR A 462 2.02 -25.53 -15.29
N TYR A 463 1.49 -26.72 -15.58
CA TYR A 463 0.07 -27.01 -15.48
C TYR A 463 -0.17 -28.51 -15.18
N PRO A 464 -1.15 -28.89 -14.34
CA PRO A 464 -2.05 -28.01 -13.59
C PRO A 464 -1.33 -27.26 -12.48
N GLN A 465 -1.92 -26.13 -12.05
CA GLN A 465 -1.46 -25.43 -10.84
C GLN A 465 -1.88 -26.26 -9.63
N LEU A 466 -1.03 -27.23 -9.30
CA LEU A 466 -1.15 -28.05 -8.11
C LEU A 466 -0.49 -27.29 -6.97
N GLY A 467 -1.19 -27.13 -5.86
CA GLY A 467 -0.66 -26.39 -4.72
C GLY A 467 -1.76 -26.03 -3.76
N GLN A 468 -1.44 -25.97 -2.48
CA GLN A 468 -2.38 -25.55 -1.43
C GLN A 468 -2.54 -24.02 -1.37
N PHE A 469 -2.18 -23.32 -2.45
CA PHE A 469 -2.50 -21.92 -2.62
C PHE A 469 -3.85 -21.87 -3.30
N ASN A 470 -4.88 -21.91 -2.47
CA ASN A 470 -6.27 -21.98 -2.84
C ASN A 470 -6.68 -20.68 -3.56
N ASP A 471 -6.46 -20.66 -4.87
CA ASP A 471 -6.72 -19.49 -5.67
C ASP A 471 -8.24 -19.35 -5.89
N PHE A 472 -8.72 -18.12 -5.73
CA PHE A 472 -10.06 -17.76 -6.19
C PHE A 472 -9.93 -17.33 -7.64
N TYR A 473 -10.82 -17.83 -8.48
CA TYR A 473 -10.79 -17.54 -9.90
C TYR A 473 -12.13 -16.98 -10.34
N VAL A 474 -12.10 -16.21 -11.41
CA VAL A 474 -13.31 -15.76 -12.08
C VAL A 474 -13.66 -16.82 -13.11
N LYS A 475 -14.95 -17.13 -13.27
CA LYS A 475 -15.40 -18.22 -14.15
C LYS A 475 -14.90 -18.08 -15.59
N GLU A 476 -14.68 -16.85 -16.03
CA GLU A 476 -14.19 -16.47 -17.36
C GLU A 476 -12.66 -16.53 -17.51
N ASP A 477 -11.94 -16.91 -16.46
CA ASP A 477 -10.50 -17.08 -16.50
C ASP A 477 -10.07 -18.10 -17.55
N LEU A 478 -8.89 -17.86 -18.12
CA LEU A 478 -8.29 -18.71 -19.15
C LEU A 478 -6.80 -18.83 -18.86
N CYS A 479 -6.17 -19.92 -19.29
CA CYS A 479 -4.72 -20.03 -19.20
C CYS A 479 -4.07 -20.56 -20.48
N ILE A 480 -2.79 -20.26 -20.59
CA ILE A 480 -1.81 -21.00 -21.38
C ILE A 480 -0.63 -21.34 -20.47
N PHE A 481 0.16 -22.34 -20.84
CA PHE A 481 1.26 -22.81 -20.01
C PHE A 481 2.50 -23.13 -20.83
N ASN A 482 3.68 -23.00 -20.22
CA ASN A 482 4.94 -23.42 -20.83
C ASN A 482 4.91 -24.91 -21.18
N ARG A 483 5.38 -25.25 -22.37
CA ARG A 483 5.62 -26.66 -22.73
C ARG A 483 6.91 -27.11 -22.07
N ILE A 484 7.13 -28.42 -21.99
CA ILE A 484 8.31 -28.98 -21.34
C ILE A 484 9.00 -29.92 -22.32
N ARG A 485 10.32 -29.79 -22.44
CA ARG A 485 11.16 -30.69 -23.21
C ARG A 485 12.01 -31.53 -22.27
N ASN A 486 12.04 -32.83 -22.52
CA ASN A 486 13.04 -33.71 -21.93
C ASN A 486 14.31 -33.64 -22.79
N LEU A 487 15.42 -33.27 -22.17
CA LEU A 487 16.72 -33.08 -22.83
C LEU A 487 17.39 -34.41 -23.18
N ASP A 488 17.17 -35.45 -22.39
CA ASP A 488 17.71 -36.79 -22.63
C ASP A 488 17.01 -37.47 -23.81
N GLU A 489 15.67 -37.40 -23.84
CA GLU A 489 14.84 -37.97 -24.91
C GLU A 489 14.73 -37.07 -26.14
N LYS A 490 15.16 -35.81 -26.03
CA LYS A 490 15.16 -34.79 -27.10
C LYS A 490 13.79 -34.57 -27.73
N ARG A 491 12.73 -34.67 -26.93
CA ARG A 491 11.34 -34.43 -27.35
C ARG A 491 10.58 -33.60 -26.33
N GLU A 492 9.50 -32.98 -26.79
CA GLU A 492 8.52 -32.40 -25.87
C GLU A 492 7.74 -33.51 -25.16
N LEU A 493 7.39 -33.22 -23.91
CA LEU A 493 6.57 -34.08 -23.07
C LEU A 493 5.11 -34.04 -23.54
N SER A 494 4.43 -35.18 -23.44
CA SER A 494 2.98 -35.25 -23.60
C SER A 494 2.29 -34.52 -22.44
N LEU A 495 0.99 -34.25 -22.58
CA LEU A 495 0.24 -33.53 -21.56
C LEU A 495 0.22 -34.28 -20.21
N LEU A 496 0.14 -35.61 -20.21
CA LEU A 496 0.16 -36.40 -18.97
C LEU A 496 1.53 -36.33 -18.30
N GLU A 497 2.62 -36.33 -19.08
CA GLU A 497 3.98 -36.16 -18.56
C GLU A 497 4.19 -34.76 -17.98
N ILE A 498 3.61 -33.72 -18.60
CA ILE A 498 3.62 -32.35 -18.04
C ILE A 498 2.86 -32.28 -16.71
N PHE A 499 1.73 -32.99 -16.58
CA PHE A 499 0.98 -33.06 -15.33
C PHE A 499 1.77 -33.77 -14.24
N GLU A 500 2.49 -34.84 -14.60
CA GLU A 500 3.39 -35.55 -13.70
C GLU A 500 4.53 -34.65 -13.20
N VAL A 501 5.20 -33.94 -14.10
CA VAL A 501 6.23 -32.96 -13.74
C VAL A 501 5.66 -31.91 -12.79
N SER A 502 4.45 -31.42 -13.04
CA SER A 502 3.79 -30.44 -12.17
C SER A 502 3.49 -31.01 -10.77
N TYR A 503 3.05 -32.28 -10.70
CA TYR A 503 2.85 -32.97 -9.43
C TYR A 503 4.15 -33.07 -8.64
N GLN A 504 5.19 -33.58 -9.29
CA GLN A 504 6.49 -33.77 -8.66
C GLN A 504 7.09 -32.44 -8.23
N LEU A 505 7.06 -31.40 -9.06
CA LEU A 505 7.55 -30.06 -8.70
C LEU A 505 6.93 -29.52 -7.41
N VAL A 506 5.63 -29.74 -7.22
CA VAL A 506 4.85 -29.21 -6.10
C VAL A 506 5.03 -30.07 -4.85
N TYR A 507 4.94 -31.39 -4.98
CA TYR A 507 4.95 -32.31 -3.85
C TYR A 507 6.35 -32.80 -3.44
N SER A 508 7.38 -32.61 -4.27
CA SER A 508 8.78 -32.95 -3.94
C SER A 508 9.56 -31.84 -3.22
N GLY A 509 9.11 -30.58 -3.29
CA GLY A 509 9.68 -29.48 -2.49
C GLY A 509 9.60 -28.09 -3.12
N ASN A 510 8.84 -27.20 -2.50
CA ASN A 510 8.86 -25.72 -2.59
C ASN A 510 8.81 -25.06 -4.00
N CYS A 511 8.49 -25.77 -5.09
CA CYS A 511 8.40 -25.20 -6.45
C CYS A 511 9.66 -24.40 -6.83
N ARG A 512 10.81 -25.09 -6.83
CA ARG A 512 12.13 -24.49 -7.09
C ARG A 512 12.59 -24.77 -8.53
N GLY A 513 13.21 -23.80 -9.17
CA GLY A 513 13.68 -23.90 -10.56
C GLY A 513 14.74 -24.98 -10.79
N GLU A 514 15.52 -25.29 -9.75
CA GLU A 514 16.54 -26.34 -9.74
C GLU A 514 15.96 -27.72 -10.07
N TYR A 515 14.65 -27.93 -9.84
CA TYR A 515 13.96 -29.16 -10.22
C TYR A 515 14.11 -29.46 -11.71
N PHE A 516 13.95 -28.47 -12.59
CA PHE A 516 14.00 -28.68 -14.03
C PHE A 516 15.39 -29.12 -14.49
N GLU A 517 16.44 -28.43 -14.01
CA GLU A 517 17.83 -28.77 -14.33
C GLU A 517 18.20 -30.17 -13.83
N GLN A 518 17.83 -30.51 -12.58
CA GLN A 518 18.15 -31.80 -11.97
C GLN A 518 17.49 -33.00 -12.66
N HIS A 519 16.39 -32.77 -13.38
CA HIS A 519 15.64 -33.82 -14.09
C HIS A 519 15.84 -33.77 -15.61
N GLY A 520 16.80 -32.98 -16.12
CA GLY A 520 17.04 -32.86 -17.55
C GLY A 520 15.84 -32.28 -18.31
N LEU A 521 15.11 -31.34 -17.69
CA LEU A 521 13.92 -30.71 -18.24
C LEU A 521 14.19 -29.24 -18.62
N GLU A 522 13.63 -28.83 -19.74
CA GLU A 522 13.66 -27.45 -20.23
C GLU A 522 12.24 -26.92 -20.38
N LEU A 523 11.96 -25.76 -19.78
CA LEU A 523 10.71 -25.03 -20.03
C LEU A 523 10.79 -24.32 -21.38
N ILE A 524 9.86 -24.65 -22.28
CA ILE A 524 9.67 -23.96 -23.53
C ILE A 524 8.60 -22.88 -23.31
N PRO A 525 8.97 -21.59 -23.33
CA PRO A 525 8.03 -20.50 -23.08
C PRO A 525 6.96 -20.42 -24.18
N PHE A 526 5.79 -19.91 -23.80
CA PHE A 526 4.79 -19.49 -24.77
C PHE A 526 5.35 -18.35 -25.66
N SER A 527 4.97 -18.35 -26.92
CA SER A 527 5.34 -17.35 -27.92
C SER A 527 4.38 -16.15 -27.91
N GLN A 528 4.77 -15.05 -28.57
CA GLN A 528 3.86 -13.90 -28.79
C GLN A 528 2.55 -14.32 -29.50
N ASP A 529 2.61 -15.30 -30.40
CA ASP A 529 1.42 -15.83 -31.09
C ASP A 529 0.53 -16.63 -30.14
N ASP A 530 1.11 -17.36 -29.17
CA ASP A 530 0.32 -18.10 -28.17
C ASP A 530 -0.48 -17.14 -27.29
N ILE A 531 0.15 -16.04 -26.86
CA ILE A 531 -0.50 -14.99 -26.07
C ILE A 531 -1.55 -14.27 -26.91
N LEU A 532 -1.24 -13.89 -28.16
CA LEU A 532 -2.19 -13.26 -29.06
C LEU A 532 -3.44 -14.14 -29.24
N ASP A 533 -3.27 -15.40 -29.59
CA ASP A 533 -4.39 -16.32 -29.82
C ASP A 533 -5.29 -16.42 -28.60
N ALA A 534 -4.70 -16.62 -27.41
CA ALA A 534 -5.45 -16.69 -26.16
C ALA A 534 -6.09 -15.35 -25.77
N ALA A 535 -5.43 -14.23 -26.01
CA ALA A 535 -5.96 -12.88 -25.77
C ALA A 535 -7.17 -12.59 -26.65
N VAL A 536 -7.12 -12.95 -27.94
CA VAL A 536 -8.25 -12.84 -28.87
C VAL A 536 -9.40 -13.72 -28.40
N GLU A 537 -9.15 -14.98 -28.04
CA GLU A 537 -10.17 -15.88 -27.51
C GLU A 537 -10.85 -15.31 -26.25
N MET A 538 -10.07 -14.82 -25.30
CA MET A 538 -10.61 -14.23 -24.07
C MET A 538 -11.42 -12.96 -24.36
N ASN A 539 -10.92 -12.09 -25.24
CA ASN A 539 -11.61 -10.87 -25.65
C ASN A 539 -12.96 -11.18 -26.32
N GLU A 540 -12.98 -12.12 -27.27
CA GLU A 540 -14.19 -12.59 -27.97
C GLU A 540 -15.20 -13.23 -27.01
N LYS A 541 -14.73 -14.00 -26.02
CA LYS A 541 -15.59 -14.61 -25.00
C LYS A 541 -16.26 -13.54 -24.14
N LEU A 542 -15.50 -12.54 -23.68
CA LEU A 542 -16.01 -11.46 -22.85
C LEU A 542 -16.94 -10.50 -23.62
N ASP A 543 -16.72 -10.33 -24.93
CA ASP A 543 -17.61 -9.55 -25.80
C ASP A 543 -18.84 -10.33 -26.29
N GLY A 544 -18.94 -11.63 -25.97
CA GLY A 544 -20.02 -12.50 -26.43
C GLY A 544 -20.00 -12.79 -27.93
N THR A 545 -18.87 -12.55 -28.59
CA THR A 545 -18.68 -12.78 -30.04
C THR A 545 -17.94 -14.10 -30.33
N TRP A 546 -17.54 -14.83 -29.29
CA TRP A 546 -16.87 -16.12 -29.42
C TRP A 546 -17.73 -17.15 -30.14
N GLN A 547 -17.18 -17.75 -31.19
CA GLN A 547 -17.82 -18.82 -31.95
C GLN A 547 -17.27 -20.17 -31.53
N ASP A 548 -18.11 -20.93 -30.82
CA ASP A 548 -17.79 -22.29 -30.42
C ASP A 548 -17.84 -23.24 -31.62
N LYS A 549 -16.74 -23.97 -31.86
CA LYS A 549 -16.59 -24.92 -32.96
C LYS A 549 -16.58 -26.34 -32.39
N ASN A 550 -17.12 -27.30 -33.13
CA ASN A 550 -17.11 -28.71 -32.71
C ASN A 550 -15.68 -29.21 -32.40
N GLU A 551 -14.69 -28.81 -33.20
CA GLU A 551 -13.27 -29.10 -32.95
C GLU A 551 -12.80 -28.61 -31.56
N TYR A 552 -13.21 -27.42 -31.14
CA TYR A 552 -12.81 -26.85 -29.85
C TYR A 552 -13.44 -27.61 -28.67
N ARG A 553 -14.69 -28.06 -28.82
CA ARG A 553 -15.36 -28.93 -27.85
C ARG A 553 -14.65 -30.27 -27.72
N GLU A 554 -14.24 -30.86 -28.85
CA GLU A 554 -13.49 -32.12 -28.86
C GLU A 554 -12.13 -31.99 -28.16
N LEU A 555 -11.37 -30.91 -28.44
CA LEU A 555 -10.09 -30.65 -27.79
C LEU A 555 -10.25 -30.46 -26.28
N ASN A 556 -11.23 -29.65 -25.85
CA ASN A 556 -11.53 -29.47 -24.42
C ASN A 556 -11.94 -30.77 -23.73
N ASN A 557 -12.78 -31.59 -24.39
CA ASN A 557 -13.19 -32.87 -23.83
C ASN A 557 -12.00 -33.82 -23.64
N LYS A 558 -11.10 -33.91 -24.64
CA LYS A 558 -9.86 -34.70 -24.53
C LYS A 558 -8.96 -34.21 -23.40
N PHE A 559 -8.76 -32.90 -23.30
CA PHE A 559 -7.97 -32.28 -22.24
C PHE A 559 -8.56 -32.59 -20.85
N ASN A 560 -9.86 -32.37 -20.66
CA ASN A 560 -10.56 -32.62 -19.40
C ASN A 560 -10.56 -34.10 -19.00
N LEU A 561 -10.63 -35.02 -19.97
CA LEU A 561 -10.50 -36.46 -19.71
C LEU A 561 -9.11 -36.80 -19.17
N LYS A 562 -8.02 -36.31 -19.79
CA LYS A 562 -6.65 -36.52 -19.29
C LYS A 562 -6.47 -35.95 -17.89
N LEU A 563 -6.98 -34.74 -17.65
CA LEU A 563 -6.93 -34.10 -16.34
C LEU A 563 -7.67 -34.92 -15.27
N LYS A 564 -8.86 -35.44 -15.60
CA LYS A 564 -9.63 -36.31 -14.71
C LYS A 564 -8.90 -37.62 -14.40
N VAL A 565 -8.29 -38.25 -15.40
CA VAL A 565 -7.48 -39.47 -15.21
C VAL A 565 -6.34 -39.20 -14.25
N PHE A 566 -5.59 -38.13 -14.49
CA PHE A 566 -4.47 -37.70 -13.64
C PHE A 566 -4.92 -37.41 -12.19
N PHE A 567 -6.00 -36.65 -11.98
CA PHE A 567 -6.50 -36.37 -10.64
C PHE A 567 -6.98 -37.61 -9.89
N ASN A 568 -7.62 -38.55 -10.59
CA ASN A 568 -8.00 -39.83 -10.00
C ASN A 568 -6.78 -40.66 -9.60
N GLN A 569 -5.74 -40.69 -10.43
CA GLN A 569 -4.49 -41.42 -10.14
C GLN A 569 -3.84 -40.94 -8.83
N TYR A 570 -3.83 -39.63 -8.58
CA TYR A 570 -3.20 -39.02 -7.40
C TYR A 570 -4.14 -38.70 -6.24
N ASN A 571 -5.42 -39.13 -6.30
CA ASN A 571 -6.45 -38.81 -5.33
C ASN A 571 -6.55 -37.30 -5.02
N ILE A 572 -6.41 -36.47 -6.06
CA ILE A 572 -6.46 -35.01 -5.93
C ILE A 572 -7.93 -34.59 -5.76
N ASN A 573 -8.21 -33.91 -4.65
CA ASN A 573 -9.55 -33.37 -4.39
C ASN A 573 -9.78 -32.08 -5.19
N THR A 574 -10.52 -32.19 -6.30
CA THR A 574 -10.84 -31.06 -7.19
C THR A 574 -11.77 -30.02 -6.57
N SER A 575 -12.42 -30.30 -5.44
CA SER A 575 -13.17 -29.26 -4.70
C SER A 575 -12.26 -28.24 -4.01
N LEU A 576 -10.97 -28.56 -3.86
CA LEU A 576 -9.96 -27.71 -3.24
C LEU A 576 -8.98 -27.10 -4.25
N ILE A 577 -9.04 -27.50 -5.52
CA ILE A 577 -8.12 -27.03 -6.56
C ILE A 577 -8.94 -26.48 -7.72
N PRO A 578 -8.86 -25.16 -7.99
CA PRO A 578 -9.53 -24.56 -9.12
C PRO A 578 -8.91 -25.06 -10.42
N ILE A 579 -9.74 -25.48 -11.37
CA ILE A 579 -9.29 -25.85 -12.71
C ILE A 579 -9.45 -24.64 -13.61
N ILE A 580 -8.35 -23.98 -13.94
CA ILE A 580 -8.35 -22.88 -14.88
C ILE A 580 -8.45 -23.46 -16.30
N PRO A 581 -9.49 -23.14 -17.09
CA PRO A 581 -9.62 -23.62 -18.46
C PRO A 581 -8.40 -23.22 -19.31
N VAL A 582 -7.97 -24.09 -20.21
CA VAL A 582 -6.90 -23.77 -21.18
C VAL A 582 -7.52 -23.17 -22.44
N SER A 583 -6.85 -22.19 -23.05
CA SER A 583 -7.23 -21.66 -24.37
C SER A 583 -7.37 -22.79 -25.39
N VAL A 584 -8.51 -22.86 -26.08
CA VAL A 584 -8.71 -23.87 -27.12
C VAL A 584 -7.89 -23.57 -28.37
N LYS A 585 -7.59 -22.29 -28.65
CA LYS A 585 -6.65 -21.94 -29.72
C LYS A 585 -5.25 -22.47 -29.40
N TYR A 586 -4.82 -22.36 -28.14
CA TYR A 586 -3.57 -22.96 -27.66
C TYR A 586 -3.57 -24.49 -27.81
N LEU A 587 -4.63 -25.17 -27.34
CA LEU A 587 -4.77 -26.62 -27.49
C LEU A 587 -4.77 -27.07 -28.95
N ARG A 588 -5.38 -26.29 -29.86
CA ARG A 588 -5.40 -26.61 -31.29
C ARG A 588 -4.01 -26.53 -31.90
N LYS A 589 -3.25 -25.49 -31.55
CA LYS A 589 -1.87 -25.28 -32.04
C LYS A 589 -0.94 -26.39 -31.57
N TYR A 590 -1.09 -26.84 -30.32
CA TYR A 590 -0.27 -27.88 -29.70
C TYR A 590 -1.01 -29.20 -29.49
N LYS A 591 -1.88 -29.57 -30.45
CA LYS A 591 -2.72 -30.77 -30.34
C LYS A 591 -1.94 -32.07 -30.12
N TYR A 592 -0.67 -32.12 -30.57
CA TYR A 592 0.20 -33.29 -30.39
C TYR A 592 0.50 -33.57 -28.92
N LEU A 593 0.41 -32.57 -28.03
CA LEU A 593 0.54 -32.79 -26.59
C LEU A 593 -0.61 -33.65 -26.03
N LEU A 594 -1.76 -33.67 -26.70
CA LEU A 594 -2.91 -34.49 -26.33
C LEU A 594 -2.82 -35.93 -26.84
N GLU A 595 -1.79 -36.26 -27.61
CA GLU A 595 -1.51 -37.63 -28.04
C GLU A 595 -0.80 -38.38 -26.88
N ASP A 596 -0.89 -39.72 -26.85
CA ASP A 596 -0.27 -40.55 -25.81
C ASP A 596 1.15 -40.98 -26.21
#